data_AF-K1ZIU5-F1
#
_entry.id   AF-K1ZIU5-F1
#
_cell.length_a   1.000
_cell.length_b   1.000
_cell.length_c   1.000
_cell.angle_alpha   90.00
_cell.angle_beta   90.00
_cell.angle_gamma   90.00
#
_symmetry.space_group_name_H-M   'P 1'
#
loop_
_entity.id
_entity.type
_entity.pdbx_description
1 polymer ?
#
loop_
_entity_poly.entity_id
_entity_poly.type
_entity_poly.pdbx_seq_one_letter_code
_entity_poly.pdbx_strand_id
1 'polypeptide(L)'
;MLLVVLAVLGFLISLYGFSIEQRLKTNPDYKPMCDISDRASCTKPIKSPLGKLFGISNTIVGMLFYPSIALLALVGWNGFVFIGSFGAFIVSLYLAYILFFQIRALCMICIATYFINAVLLVVSAITVFKN
;
A
#
# COMPACT_ATOMS: atom_id res chain seq x y z
N MET A 1 9.47 -9.04 15.56
CA MET A 1 8.34 -8.21 16.04
C MET A 1 8.09 -6.96 15.18
N LEU A 2 9.11 -6.13 14.86
CA LEU A 2 8.89 -4.89 14.08
C LEU A 2 8.22 -5.12 12.71
N LEU A 3 8.61 -6.15 11.96
CA LEU A 3 7.98 -6.52 10.67
C LEU A 3 6.47 -6.74 10.80
N VAL A 4 6.02 -7.39 11.88
CA VAL A 4 4.60 -7.66 12.14
C VAL A 4 3.85 -6.35 12.45
N VAL A 5 4.44 -5.45 13.22
CA VAL A 5 3.84 -4.13 13.52
C VAL A 5 3.65 -3.33 12.23
N LEU A 6 4.67 -3.26 11.39
CA LEU A 6 4.60 -2.57 10.09
C LEU A 6 3.55 -3.20 9.17
N ALA A 7 3.47 -4.52 9.13
CA ALA A 7 2.45 -5.23 8.38
C ALA A 7 1.02 -4.92 8.89
N VAL A 8 0.80 -4.92 10.20
CA VAL A 8 -0.51 -4.54 10.78
C VAL A 8 -0.88 -3.11 10.41
N LEU A 9 0.06 -2.16 10.52
CA LEU A 9 -0.19 -0.77 10.10
C LEU A 9 -0.53 -0.69 8.60
N GLY A 10 0.22 -1.38 7.76
CA GLY A 10 -0.05 -1.45 6.32
C GLY A 10 -1.43 -2.01 6.02
N PHE A 11 -1.81 -3.10 6.70
CA PHE A 11 -3.12 -3.72 6.57
C PHE A 11 -4.26 -2.75 6.93
N LEU A 12 -4.14 -2.04 8.06
CA LEU A 12 -5.14 -1.07 8.49
C LEU A 12 -5.31 0.08 7.49
N ILE A 13 -4.20 0.56 6.90
CA ILE A 13 -4.25 1.60 5.86
C ILE A 13 -4.91 1.06 4.59
N SER A 14 -4.59 -0.17 4.17
CA SER A 14 -5.24 -0.82 3.03
C SER A 14 -6.73 -1.06 3.26
N LEU A 15 -7.12 -1.46 4.47
CA LEU A 15 -8.52 -1.64 4.87
C LEU A 15 -9.30 -0.33 4.82
N TYR A 16 -8.69 0.78 5.26
CA TYR A 16 -9.27 2.11 5.14
C TYR A 16 -9.44 2.52 3.68
N GLY A 17 -8.41 2.32 2.85
CA GLY A 17 -8.48 2.55 1.40
C GLY A 17 -9.58 1.74 0.71
N PHE A 18 -9.70 0.45 1.07
CA PHE A 18 -10.76 -0.43 0.57
C PHE A 18 -12.15 0.06 0.98
N SER A 19 -12.31 0.51 2.22
CA SER A 19 -13.57 1.08 2.72
C SER A 19 -13.99 2.31 1.91
N ILE A 20 -13.04 3.17 1.54
CA ILE A 20 -13.29 4.31 0.65
C ILE A 20 -13.68 3.84 -0.75
N GLU A 21 -12.93 2.89 -1.31
CA GLU A 21 -13.21 2.34 -2.64
C GLU A 21 -14.64 1.76 -2.73
N GLN A 22 -15.08 1.01 -1.72
CA GLN A 22 -16.44 0.46 -1.69
C GLN A 22 -17.50 1.57 -1.61
N ARG A 23 -17.28 2.59 -0.77
CA ARG A 23 -18.19 3.75 -0.68
C ARG A 23 -18.27 4.51 -1.99
N LEU A 24 -17.15 4.68 -2.70
CA LEU A 24 -17.11 5.32 -4.02
C LEU A 24 -17.80 4.49 -5.11
N LYS A 25 -17.82 3.16 -5.00
CA LYS A 25 -18.57 2.26 -5.91
C LYS A 25 -20.07 2.38 -5.69
N THR A 26 -20.53 2.43 -4.45
CA THR A 26 -21.96 2.51 -4.10
C THR A 26 -22.52 3.93 -4.25
N ASN A 27 -21.72 4.94 -3.92
CA ASN A 27 -22.10 6.35 -4.03
C ASN A 27 -20.97 7.14 -4.72
N PRO A 28 -21.09 7.42 -6.03
CA PRO A 28 -20.08 8.15 -6.79
C PRO A 28 -19.76 9.56 -6.27
N ASP A 29 -20.71 10.18 -5.54
CA ASP A 29 -20.62 11.53 -4.95
C ASP A 29 -20.05 11.52 -3.52
N TYR A 30 -19.69 10.33 -2.98
CA TYR A 30 -19.03 10.21 -1.69
C TYR A 30 -17.71 10.98 -1.69
N LYS A 31 -17.53 11.87 -0.71
CA LYS A 31 -16.30 12.63 -0.47
C LYS A 31 -15.53 12.06 0.72
N PRO A 32 -14.42 11.35 0.50
CA PRO A 32 -13.59 10.83 1.59
C PRO A 32 -12.91 11.95 2.35
N MET A 33 -12.57 11.71 3.62
CA MET A 33 -11.80 12.67 4.44
C MET A 33 -10.41 12.99 3.88
N CYS A 34 -9.83 12.08 3.10
CA CYS A 34 -8.55 12.28 2.42
C CYS A 34 -8.64 13.09 1.11
N ASP A 35 -9.84 13.53 0.71
CA ASP A 35 -10.04 14.54 -0.35
C ASP A 35 -10.12 15.93 0.28
N ILE A 36 -8.96 16.58 0.43
CA ILE A 36 -8.83 17.92 1.03
C ILE A 36 -8.88 19.01 -0.05
N SER A 37 -8.29 18.73 -1.21
CA SER A 37 -8.27 19.63 -2.36
C SER A 37 -8.10 18.85 -3.66
N ASP A 38 -8.21 19.51 -4.81
CA ASP A 38 -7.93 18.86 -6.10
C ASP A 38 -6.54 18.23 -6.19
N ARG A 39 -5.55 18.83 -5.52
CA ARG A 39 -4.19 18.29 -5.47
C ARG A 39 -3.99 17.30 -4.33
N ALA A 40 -4.85 17.24 -3.32
CA ALA A 40 -4.76 16.31 -2.20
C ALA A 40 -6.01 15.44 -2.18
N SER A 41 -6.00 14.40 -3.01
CA SER A 41 -7.16 13.53 -3.24
C SER A 41 -6.76 12.06 -3.30
N CYS A 42 -7.47 11.25 -2.52
CA CYS A 42 -7.39 9.78 -2.55
C CYS A 42 -8.36 9.19 -3.58
N THR A 43 -9.46 9.88 -3.91
CA THR A 43 -10.43 9.43 -4.91
C THR A 43 -9.80 9.29 -6.30
N LYS A 44 -8.96 10.25 -6.71
CA LYS A 44 -8.32 10.28 -8.04
C LYS A 44 -7.51 9.00 -8.34
N PRO A 45 -6.52 8.58 -7.51
CA PRO A 45 -5.79 7.35 -7.76
C PRO A 45 -6.65 6.08 -7.62
N ILE A 46 -7.61 6.05 -6.69
CA ILE A 46 -8.51 4.89 -6.52
C ILE A 46 -9.37 4.66 -7.78
N LYS A 47 -9.91 5.72 -8.39
CA LYS A 47 -10.71 5.63 -9.63
C LYS A 47 -9.85 5.51 -10.89
N SER A 48 -8.54 5.70 -10.81
CA SER A 48 -7.65 5.64 -11.96
C SER A 48 -7.53 4.20 -12.51
N PRO A 49 -7.17 4.00 -13.79
CA PRO A 49 -6.93 2.67 -14.35
C PRO A 49 -5.90 1.86 -13.55
N LEU A 50 -4.91 2.56 -12.97
CA LEU A 50 -3.84 1.99 -12.18
C LEU A 50 -4.19 1.83 -10.69
N GLY A 51 -5.41 2.21 -10.29
CA GLY A 51 -6.00 1.81 -9.02
C GLY A 51 -6.27 0.30 -8.93
N LYS A 52 -6.15 -0.41 -10.07
CA LYS A 52 -6.22 -1.86 -10.17
C LYS A 52 -4.94 -2.41 -10.82
N LEU A 53 -4.41 -3.49 -10.27
CA LEU A 53 -3.33 -4.27 -10.83
C LEU A 53 -3.90 -5.58 -11.38
N PHE A 54 -3.77 -5.80 -12.69
CA PHE A 54 -4.37 -6.97 -13.38
C PHE A 54 -5.88 -7.15 -13.09
N GLY A 55 -6.63 -6.04 -12.98
CA GLY A 55 -8.06 -6.06 -12.67
C GLY A 55 -8.41 -6.20 -11.17
N ILE A 56 -7.43 -6.49 -10.32
CA ILE A 56 -7.60 -6.58 -8.87
C ILE A 56 -7.30 -5.21 -8.26
N SER A 57 -8.17 -4.73 -7.37
CA SER A 57 -7.91 -3.45 -6.69
C SER A 57 -6.61 -3.49 -5.89
N ASN A 58 -5.82 -2.42 -5.98
CA ASN A 58 -4.60 -2.27 -5.20
C ASN A 58 -4.85 -2.30 -3.69
N THR A 59 -6.05 -1.87 -3.25
CA THR A 59 -6.41 -1.93 -1.82
C THR A 59 -6.55 -3.38 -1.35
N ILE A 60 -7.15 -4.25 -2.18
CA ILE A 60 -7.25 -5.69 -1.94
C ILE A 60 -5.87 -6.35 -1.99
N VAL A 61 -5.04 -5.98 -2.98
CA VAL A 61 -3.66 -6.48 -3.07
C VAL A 61 -2.90 -6.18 -1.77
N GLY A 62 -3.01 -4.95 -1.25
CA GLY A 62 -2.42 -4.59 0.04
C GLY A 62 -3.00 -5.40 1.21
N MET A 63 -4.33 -5.56 1.27
CA MET A 63 -5.00 -6.37 2.30
C MET A 63 -4.56 -7.83 2.32
N LEU A 64 -4.10 -8.40 1.20
CA LEU A 64 -3.54 -9.75 1.13
C LEU A 64 -2.03 -9.77 1.39
N PHE A 65 -1.32 -8.75 0.90
CA PHE A 65 0.13 -8.63 1.04
C PHE A 65 0.56 -8.50 2.50
N TYR A 66 -0.05 -7.59 3.27
CA TYR A 66 0.44 -7.35 4.63
C TYR A 66 0.23 -8.53 5.59
N PRO A 67 -0.92 -9.23 5.63
CA PRO A 67 -1.05 -10.43 6.45
C PRO A 67 -0.11 -11.56 6.03
N SER A 68 0.17 -11.71 4.72
CA SER A 68 1.13 -12.72 4.26
C SER A 68 2.56 -12.39 4.72
N ILE A 69 2.97 -11.12 4.68
CA ILE A 69 4.24 -10.66 5.27
C ILE A 69 4.30 -10.93 6.77
N ALA A 70 3.22 -10.64 7.51
CA ALA A 70 3.16 -10.91 8.94
C ALA A 70 3.31 -12.41 9.25
N LEU A 71 2.59 -13.27 8.52
CA LEU A 71 2.66 -14.72 8.68
C LEU A 71 4.07 -15.26 8.37
N LEU A 72 4.66 -14.85 7.24
CA LEU A 72 6.01 -15.26 6.86
C LEU A 72 7.06 -14.82 7.90
N ALA A 73 6.91 -13.62 8.46
CA ALA A 73 7.78 -13.14 9.53
C ALA A 73 7.62 -13.93 10.84
N LEU A 74 6.41 -14.41 11.16
CA LEU A 74 6.16 -15.24 12.35
C LEU A 74 6.72 -16.66 12.19
N VAL A 75 6.67 -17.23 10.99
CA VAL A 75 7.25 -18.56 10.68
C VAL A 75 8.79 -18.48 10.54
N GLY A 76 9.37 -17.29 10.47
CA GLY A 76 10.82 -17.08 10.37
C GLY A 76 11.37 -17.19 8.94
N TRP A 77 10.50 -17.13 7.92
CA TRP A 77 10.86 -17.20 6.50
C TRP A 77 11.35 -15.85 5.96
N ASN A 78 12.43 -15.34 6.58
CA ASN A 78 12.92 -13.98 6.36
C ASN A 78 13.31 -13.68 4.90
N GLY A 79 13.83 -14.67 4.16
CA GLY A 79 14.15 -14.53 2.74
C GLY A 79 12.92 -14.19 1.88
N PHE A 80 11.78 -14.87 2.12
CA PHE A 80 10.54 -14.58 1.41
C PHE A 80 9.95 -13.22 1.79
N VAL A 81 10.07 -12.81 3.07
CA VAL A 81 9.68 -11.47 3.52
C VAL A 81 10.48 -10.40 2.78
N PHE A 82 11.79 -10.58 2.63
CA PHE A 82 12.65 -9.65 1.91
C PHE A 82 12.29 -9.57 0.43
N ILE A 83 12.14 -10.71 -0.26
CA ILE A 83 11.74 -10.74 -1.69
C ILE A 83 10.39 -10.04 -1.89
N GLY A 84 9.40 -10.33 -1.03
CA GLY A 84 8.09 -9.68 -1.09
C GLY A 84 8.17 -8.17 -0.84
N SER A 85 8.93 -7.75 0.16
CA SER A 85 9.13 -6.33 0.49
C SER A 85 9.85 -5.57 -0.63
N PHE A 86 10.83 -6.20 -1.27
CA PHE A 86 11.55 -5.64 -2.41
C PHE A 86 10.62 -5.43 -3.61
N GLY A 87 9.81 -6.45 -3.95
CA GLY A 87 8.79 -6.32 -4.99
C GLY A 87 7.78 -5.21 -4.70
N ALA A 88 7.27 -5.15 -3.46
CA ALA A 88 6.34 -4.11 -3.03
C ALA A 88 6.95 -2.70 -3.11
N PHE A 89 8.24 -2.54 -2.80
CA PHE A 89 8.94 -1.27 -2.94
C PHE A 89 9.07 -0.83 -4.40
N ILE A 90 9.44 -1.72 -5.32
CA ILE A 90 9.51 -1.42 -6.75
C ILE A 90 8.14 -0.99 -7.30
N VAL A 91 7.09 -1.71 -6.95
CA VAL A 91 5.71 -1.34 -7.33
C VAL A 91 5.33 0.02 -6.73
N SER A 92 5.73 0.30 -5.49
CA SER A 92 5.48 1.59 -4.82
C SER A 92 6.18 2.74 -5.54
N LEU A 93 7.42 2.57 -5.99
CA LEU A 93 8.13 3.59 -6.79
C LEU A 93 7.42 3.88 -8.11
N TYR A 94 6.96 2.84 -8.80
CA TYR A 94 6.20 2.98 -10.04
C TYR A 94 4.89 3.73 -9.82
N LEU A 95 4.11 3.33 -8.82
CA LEU A 95 2.85 4.00 -8.50
C LEU A 95 3.06 5.43 -8.00
N ALA A 96 4.13 5.71 -7.25
CA ALA A 96 4.51 7.05 -6.84
C ALA A 96 4.79 7.93 -8.06
N TYR A 97 5.57 7.43 -9.04
CA TYR A 97 5.82 8.14 -10.29
C TYR A 97 4.51 8.53 -11.00
N ILE A 98 3.57 7.58 -11.14
CA ILE A 98 2.26 7.85 -11.75
C ILE A 98 1.47 8.89 -10.95
N LEU A 99 1.46 8.76 -9.62
CA LEU A 99 0.71 9.63 -8.72
C LEU A 99 1.14 11.10 -8.88
N PHE A 100 2.46 11.36 -8.93
CA PHE A 100 3.00 12.71 -9.06
C PHE A 100 2.95 13.25 -10.50
N PHE A 101 3.34 12.45 -11.50
CA PHE A 101 3.54 12.95 -12.87
C PHE A 101 2.29 12.84 -13.76
N GLN A 102 1.52 11.76 -13.63
CA GLN A 102 0.34 11.53 -14.48
C GLN A 102 -0.95 12.02 -13.83
N ILE A 103 -1.25 11.54 -12.61
CA ILE A 103 -2.49 11.88 -11.90
C ILE A 103 -2.44 13.29 -11.31
N ARG A 104 -1.22 13.75 -10.96
CA ARG A 104 -0.97 15.07 -10.33
C ARG A 104 -1.81 15.26 -9.05
N ALA A 105 -1.85 14.24 -8.21
CA ALA A 105 -2.56 14.26 -6.93
C ALA A 105 -1.68 13.70 -5.80
N LEU A 106 -1.89 14.17 -4.58
CA LEU A 106 -1.22 13.77 -3.37
C LEU A 106 -2.20 12.90 -2.56
N CYS A 107 -2.01 11.59 -2.68
CA CYS A 107 -2.82 10.63 -1.93
C CYS A 107 -2.10 10.26 -0.63
N MET A 108 -2.59 10.79 0.49
CA MET A 108 -1.99 10.53 1.82
C MET A 108 -1.95 9.04 2.17
N ILE A 109 -3.02 8.30 1.84
CA ILE A 109 -3.08 6.84 2.05
C ILE A 109 -1.97 6.13 1.26
N CYS A 110 -1.80 6.49 -0.01
CA CYS A 110 -0.83 5.90 -0.92
C CYS A 110 0.61 6.22 -0.46
N ILE A 111 0.88 7.47 -0.10
CA ILE A 111 2.18 7.90 0.43
C ILE A 111 2.52 7.13 1.71
N ALA A 112 1.52 6.95 2.60
CA ALA A 112 1.72 6.18 3.83
C ALA A 112 2.03 4.70 3.55
N THR A 113 1.35 4.06 2.58
CA THR A 113 1.69 2.68 2.20
C THR A 113 3.06 2.57 1.53
N TYR A 114 3.46 3.54 0.71
CA TYR A 114 4.80 3.56 0.11
C TYR A 114 5.88 3.69 1.17
N PHE A 115 5.65 4.55 2.18
CA PHE A 115 6.55 4.68 3.32
C PHE A 115 6.66 3.37 4.10
N ILE A 116 5.53 2.72 4.42
CA ILE A 116 5.53 1.40 5.09
C ILE A 116 6.29 0.36 4.28
N ASN A 117 6.09 0.29 2.96
CA ASN A 117 6.79 -0.66 2.09
C ASN A 117 8.31 -0.41 2.06
N ALA A 118 8.74 0.85 2.05
CA ALA A 118 10.16 1.19 2.14
C ALA A 118 10.77 0.77 3.49
N VAL A 119 10.06 1.03 4.60
CA VAL A 119 10.53 0.62 5.93
C VAL A 119 10.54 -0.91 6.06
N LEU A 120 9.53 -1.61 5.52
CA LEU A 120 9.49 -3.08 5.47
C LEU A 120 10.70 -3.64 4.72
N LEU A 121 11.08 -3.05 3.58
CA LEU A 121 12.27 -3.46 2.84
C LEU A 121 13.55 -3.28 3.68
N VAL A 122 13.74 -2.13 4.31
CA VAL A 122 14.93 -1.87 5.14
C VAL A 122 15.00 -2.84 6.32
N VAL A 123 13.91 -3.02 7.05
CA VAL A 123 13.88 -3.91 8.23
C VAL A 123 14.06 -5.38 7.82
N SER A 124 13.43 -5.81 6.74
CA SER A 124 13.58 -7.19 6.24
C SER A 124 14.99 -7.45 5.72
N ALA A 125 15.62 -6.49 5.04
CA ALA A 125 17.01 -6.57 4.62
C ALA A 125 17.95 -6.77 5.83
N ILE A 126 17.82 -5.94 6.86
CA ILE A 126 18.61 -6.07 8.09
C ILE A 126 18.41 -7.44 8.74
N THR A 127 17.17 -7.95 8.73
CA THR A 127 16.84 -9.26 9.33
C THR A 127 17.47 -10.42 8.56
N VAL A 128 17.53 -10.34 7.22
CA VAL A 128 18.14 -11.37 6.37
C VAL A 128 19.66 -11.34 6.41
N PHE A 129 20.28 -10.16 6.29
CA PHE A 129 21.75 -10.05 6.19
C PHE A 129 22.48 -10.14 7.53
N LYS A 130 21.75 -10.05 8.66
CA LYS A 130 22.32 -10.23 10.00
C LYS A 130 22.27 -11.68 10.49
N ASN A 131 21.43 -12.51 9.87
CA ASN A 131 21.34 -13.95 10.14
C ASN A 131 22.36 -14.72 9.29
#